data_AF-A0AAV3QF19-F1
#
_entry.id   AF-A0AAV3QF19-F1
#
_cell.length_a   1.000
_cell.length_b   1.000
_cell.length_c   1.000
_cell.angle_alpha   90.00
_cell.angle_beta   90.00
_cell.angle_gamma   90.00
#
_symmetry.space_group_name_H-M   'P 1'
#
loop_
_entity.id
_entity.type
_entity.pdbx_description
1 polymer ?
#
loop_
_entity_poly.entity_id
_entity_poly.type
_entity_poly.pdbx_seq_one_letter_code
_entity_poly.pdbx_strand_id
1 'polypeptide(L)'
;MKTMESVQDLIEEAKTRIIYWALCIFAISYFLTHTSKSMWMNLPIAILIGSGLRILLNEVEFRWKVHNVRAQTYLSFLEKKQLSVNDSRLSMAPPPPKWKRKIDSPHVEEAIKTFVDKILKDFVVDLWYSNITPDKEAPELIRSIIMDVLGETSGRVKEVNIADLLTRDVVDLVGDHLDLFRRNQASIGIDVMGILSSEERDERLKCHLMASKELHPALVSPDCEYKVLQRLIGGLLAIVLRPRESQCPIVRCIARELVTCIVMQPVMNFASPG
;
A
#
# COMPACT_ATOMS: atom_id res chain seq x y z
N MET A 1 13.90 21.81 17.70
CA MET A 1 13.86 20.83 18.81
C MET A 1 15.12 21.05 19.62
N LYS A 2 15.01 21.68 20.80
CA LYS A 2 16.15 21.84 21.71
C LYS A 2 16.55 20.45 22.21
N THR A 3 17.83 20.10 22.09
CA THR A 3 18.38 18.88 22.68
C THR A 3 18.29 19.01 24.20
N MET A 4 17.49 18.15 24.83
CA MET A 4 17.27 18.14 26.27
C MET A 4 18.41 17.37 26.93
N GLU A 5 19.31 18.08 27.59
CA GLU A 5 20.53 17.50 28.18
C GLU A 5 20.49 17.49 29.72
N SER A 6 19.50 18.13 30.35
CA SER A 6 19.40 18.21 31.82
C SER A 6 18.08 17.67 32.38
N VAL A 7 18.14 17.08 33.59
CA VAL A 7 16.95 16.63 34.36
C VAL A 7 16.00 17.81 34.64
N GLN A 8 16.54 19.03 34.72
CA GLN A 8 15.78 20.26 34.91
C GLN A 8 14.82 20.53 33.73
N ASP A 9 15.26 20.29 32.49
CA ASP A 9 14.45 20.50 31.29
C ASP A 9 13.29 19.49 31.20
N LEU A 10 13.51 18.25 31.65
CA LEU A 10 12.45 17.25 31.76
C LEU A 10 11.39 17.66 32.79
N ILE A 11 11.81 18.27 33.90
CA ILE A 11 10.90 18.74 34.94
C ILE A 11 10.07 19.93 34.44
N GLU A 12 10.66 20.88 33.73
CA GLU A 12 9.93 22.03 33.18
C GLU A 12 8.95 21.62 32.06
N GLU A 13 9.34 20.69 31.20
CA GLU A 13 8.42 20.14 30.19
C GLU A 13 7.26 19.36 30.84
N ALA A 14 7.53 18.58 31.90
CA ALA A 14 6.50 17.86 32.64
C ALA A 14 5.52 18.82 33.32
N LYS A 15 6.01 19.88 33.96
CA LYS A 15 5.17 20.93 34.55
C LYS A 15 4.28 21.60 33.49
N THR A 16 4.87 21.96 32.36
CA THR A 16 4.15 22.60 31.25
C THR A 16 3.02 21.70 30.75
N ARG A 17 3.28 20.40 30.56
CA ARG A 17 2.25 19.43 30.16
C ARG A 17 1.17 19.26 31.21
N ILE A 18 1.52 19.20 32.50
CA ILE A 18 0.54 19.09 33.58
C ILE A 18 -0.39 20.30 33.61
N ILE A 19 0.13 21.51 33.36
CA ILE A 19 -0.68 22.74 33.29
C ILE A 19 -1.67 22.68 32.13
N TYR A 20 -1.23 22.30 30.93
CA TYR A 20 -2.14 22.14 29.79
C TYR A 20 -3.21 21.08 30.04
N TRP A 21 -2.85 19.97 30.71
CA TRP A 21 -3.79 18.93 31.10
C TRP A 21 -4.87 19.45 32.07
N ALA A 22 -4.45 20.18 33.11
CA ALA A 22 -5.37 20.77 34.07
C ALA A 22 -6.31 21.78 33.39
N LEU A 23 -5.79 22.59 32.46
CA LEU A 23 -6.56 23.61 31.74
C LEU A 23 -7.58 22.97 30.78
N CYS A 24 -7.21 21.90 30.08
CA CYS A 24 -8.13 21.13 29.24
C CYS A 24 -9.24 20.47 30.06
N ILE A 25 -8.92 19.82 31.19
CA ILE A 25 -9.92 19.20 32.06
C ILE A 25 -10.86 20.25 32.63
N PHE A 26 -10.34 21.40 33.06
CA PHE A 26 -11.14 22.52 33.57
C PHE A 26 -12.09 23.05 32.50
N ALA A 27 -11.61 23.26 31.27
CA ALA A 27 -12.44 23.72 30.15
C ALA A 27 -13.57 22.74 29.84
N ILE A 28 -13.29 21.44 29.77
CA ILE A 28 -14.30 20.39 29.52
C ILE A 28 -15.32 20.36 30.67
N SER A 29 -14.85 20.42 31.92
CA SER A 29 -15.74 20.44 33.09
C SER A 29 -16.61 21.70 33.15
N TYR A 30 -16.09 22.85 32.73
CA TYR A 30 -16.85 24.10 32.62
C TYR A 30 -17.94 24.00 31.54
N PHE A 31 -17.60 23.48 30.36
CA PHE A 31 -18.58 23.23 29.30
C PHE A 31 -19.69 22.25 29.74
N LEU A 32 -19.35 21.19 30.46
CA LEU A 32 -20.31 20.24 31.03
C LEU A 32 -21.17 20.83 32.16
N THR A 33 -20.80 21.99 32.70
CA THR A 33 -21.63 22.70 33.69
C THR A 33 -22.84 23.37 33.04
N HIS A 34 -22.83 23.61 31.71
CA HIS A 34 -24.05 24.03 31.00
C HIS A 34 -25.13 22.94 30.95
N THR A 35 -24.77 21.68 31.20
CA THR A 35 -25.70 20.54 31.17
C THR A 35 -26.03 19.99 32.56
N SER A 36 -25.47 20.55 33.65
CA SER A 36 -25.64 20.03 35.01
C SER A 36 -25.48 21.10 36.09
N LYS A 37 -26.09 20.89 37.27
CA LYS A 37 -26.15 21.92 38.31
C LYS A 37 -24.85 22.15 39.10
N SER A 38 -23.85 21.26 39.01
CA SER A 38 -22.61 21.36 39.80
C SER A 38 -21.39 20.91 39.02
N MET A 39 -20.41 21.80 38.89
CA MET A 39 -19.16 21.57 38.15
C MET A 39 -18.33 20.42 38.75
N TRP A 40 -18.40 20.22 40.07
CA TRP A 40 -17.63 19.18 40.76
C TRP A 40 -18.07 17.75 40.42
N MET A 41 -19.35 17.54 40.09
CA MET A 41 -19.83 16.20 39.69
C MET A 41 -19.38 15.78 38.29
N ASN A 42 -18.99 16.73 37.43
CA ASN A 42 -18.55 16.46 36.06
C ASN A 42 -17.05 16.17 35.96
N LEU A 43 -16.29 16.41 37.04
CA LEU A 43 -14.84 16.25 37.05
C LEU A 43 -14.40 14.82 36.68
N PRO A 44 -15.00 13.73 37.19
CA PRO A 44 -14.62 12.37 36.79
C PRO A 44 -14.86 12.10 35.30
N ILE A 45 -15.98 12.61 34.76
CA ILE A 45 -16.36 12.46 33.35
C ILE A 45 -15.43 13.29 32.45
N ALA A 46 -15.07 14.50 32.87
CA ALA A 46 -14.13 15.36 32.15
C ALA A 46 -12.72 14.75 32.06
N ILE A 47 -12.25 14.09 33.15
CA ILE A 47 -10.98 13.35 33.15
C ILE A 47 -11.04 12.17 32.17
N LEU A 48 -12.14 11.40 32.17
CA LEU A 48 -12.32 10.29 31.23
C LEU A 48 -12.32 10.77 29.77
N ILE A 49 -13.07 11.83 29.45
CA ILE A 49 -13.12 12.39 28.09
C ILE A 49 -11.76 12.95 27.67
N GLY A 50 -11.09 13.71 28.54
CA GLY A 50 -9.75 14.25 28.25
C GLY A 50 -8.71 13.14 28.03
N SER A 51 -8.74 12.07 28.83
CA SER A 51 -7.85 10.92 28.68
C SER A 51 -8.13 10.12 27.41
N GLY A 52 -9.41 9.86 27.09
CA GLY A 52 -9.84 9.19 25.86
C GLY A 52 -9.48 10.00 24.61
N LEU A 53 -9.69 11.31 24.62
CA LEU A 53 -9.33 12.19 23.51
C LEU A 53 -7.81 12.19 23.29
N ARG A 54 -7.00 12.17 24.35
CA ARG A 54 -5.54 12.03 24.20
C ARG A 54 -5.14 10.69 23.61
N ILE A 55 -5.76 9.58 24.03
CA ILE A 55 -5.46 8.26 23.48
C ILE A 55 -5.81 8.22 21.99
N LEU A 56 -6.97 8.75 21.60
CA LEU A 56 -7.40 8.82 20.21
C LEU A 56 -6.47 9.73 19.38
N LEU A 57 -6.11 10.92 19.89
CA LEU A 57 -5.18 11.81 19.20
C LEU A 57 -3.78 11.21 19.08
N ASN A 58 -3.28 10.51 20.12
CA ASN A 58 -2.01 9.78 20.07
C ASN A 58 -2.08 8.58 19.10
N GLU A 59 -3.19 7.82 19.05
CA GLU A 59 -3.36 6.73 18.09
C GLU A 59 -3.40 7.24 16.65
N VAL A 60 -4.03 8.40 16.42
CA VAL A 60 -3.99 9.11 15.13
C VAL A 60 -2.57 9.60 14.82
N GLU A 61 -1.83 10.05 15.82
CA GLU A 61 -0.41 10.44 15.69
C GLU A 61 0.51 9.22 15.42
N PHE A 62 0.13 8.01 15.88
CA PHE A 62 0.86 6.76 15.61
C PHE A 62 0.71 6.25 14.16
N ARG A 63 -0.33 6.67 13.43
CA ARG A 63 -0.40 6.43 11.97
C ARG A 63 0.29 7.50 11.14
N TRP A 64 0.82 8.55 11.77
CA TRP A 64 1.46 9.68 11.07
C TRP A 64 2.91 9.96 11.51
N LYS A 65 3.52 9.10 12.32
CA LYS A 65 4.96 9.13 12.57
C LYS A 65 5.73 8.42 11.45
N VAL A 66 5.61 8.97 10.24
CA VAL A 66 6.68 8.85 9.25
C VAL A 66 7.90 9.53 9.86
N HIS A 67 9.05 8.87 9.74
CA HIS A 67 10.36 9.38 10.16
C HIS A 67 10.49 10.89 9.88
N ASN A 68 10.68 11.69 10.94
CA ASN A 68 10.95 13.13 10.82
C ASN A 68 12.31 13.33 10.15
N VAL A 69 12.33 13.36 8.82
CA VAL A 69 13.41 14.02 8.09
C VAL A 69 13.18 15.50 8.31
N ARG A 70 14.03 16.11 9.13
CA ARG A 70 14.17 17.55 9.34
C ARG A 70 13.81 18.28 8.04
N ALA A 71 12.79 19.15 8.08
CA ALA A 71 12.39 19.99 6.95
C ALA A 71 13.53 20.98 6.64
N GLN A 72 14.51 20.49 5.90
CA GLN A 72 15.42 21.33 5.14
C GLN A 72 14.60 21.94 4.02
N THR A 73 14.65 23.27 3.92
CA THR A 73 14.09 24.04 2.81
C THR A 73 14.32 23.27 1.52
N TYR A 74 13.25 22.97 0.78
CA TYR A 74 13.22 22.06 -0.38
C TYR A 74 14.36 22.30 -1.39
N LEU A 75 14.85 23.54 -1.48
CA LEU A 75 15.95 23.96 -2.34
C LEU A 75 17.36 23.82 -1.75
N SER A 76 17.51 23.81 -0.42
CA SER A 76 18.84 23.67 0.25
C SER A 76 19.46 22.28 0.08
N PHE A 77 18.64 21.27 -0.21
CA PHE A 77 19.09 19.93 -0.56
C PHE A 77 19.71 19.88 -1.98
N LEU A 78 19.22 20.68 -2.92
CA LEU A 78 19.74 20.72 -4.28
C LEU A 78 21.11 21.41 -4.33
N GLU A 79 21.31 22.44 -3.50
CA GLU A 79 22.58 23.17 -3.38
C GLU A 79 23.71 22.27 -2.85
N LYS A 80 23.44 21.41 -1.87
CA LYS A 80 24.42 20.46 -1.32
C LYS A 80 24.63 19.20 -2.14
N LYS A 81 23.80 18.97 -3.16
CA LYS A 81 23.79 17.73 -3.95
C LYS A 81 23.97 17.99 -5.43
N GLN A 82 24.69 19.06 -5.79
CA GLN A 82 25.32 19.13 -7.10
C GLN A 82 26.26 17.92 -7.23
N LEU A 83 25.78 16.92 -7.97
CA LEU A 83 26.53 15.73 -8.30
C LEU A 83 27.78 16.16 -9.07
N SER A 84 28.95 15.82 -8.52
CA SER A 84 30.21 15.91 -9.25
C SER A 84 30.07 15.12 -10.55
N VAL A 85 30.48 15.71 -11.67
CA VAL A 85 30.45 15.09 -13.01
C VAL A 85 31.17 13.73 -13.03
N ASN A 86 32.06 13.47 -12.06
CA ASN A 86 32.82 12.23 -11.92
C ASN A 86 32.35 11.31 -10.77
N ASP A 87 31.11 11.44 -10.27
CA ASP A 87 30.60 10.52 -9.23
C ASP A 87 30.42 9.10 -9.80
N SER A 88 31.07 8.10 -9.18
CA SER A 88 30.94 6.68 -9.51
C SER A 88 29.48 6.17 -9.54
N ARG A 89 28.54 6.85 -8.85
CA ARG A 89 27.10 6.54 -8.90
C ARG A 89 26.42 6.98 -10.21
N LEU A 90 27.07 7.86 -10.97
CA LEU A 90 26.76 8.27 -12.35
C LEU A 90 27.45 7.39 -13.39
N SER A 91 28.21 6.36 -12.98
CA SER A 91 28.69 5.34 -13.93
C SER A 91 27.47 4.62 -14.51
N MET A 92 27.08 5.09 -15.69
CA MET A 92 25.88 4.75 -16.45
C MET A 92 25.99 3.44 -17.23
N ALA A 93 27.02 2.63 -17.02
CA ALA A 93 27.04 1.31 -17.64
C ALA A 93 26.06 0.41 -16.86
N PRO A 94 24.86 0.08 -17.40
CA PRO A 94 24.02 -0.91 -16.74
C PRO A 94 24.85 -2.20 -16.62
N PRO A 95 24.90 -2.83 -15.43
CA PRO A 95 25.52 -4.14 -15.32
C PRO A 95 24.86 -5.06 -16.35
N PRO A 96 25.62 -5.98 -16.98
CA PRO A 96 25.10 -6.80 -18.07
C PRO A 96 23.81 -7.49 -17.62
N PRO A 97 22.78 -7.52 -18.48
CA PRO A 97 21.44 -7.98 -18.11
C PRO A 97 21.50 -9.41 -17.59
N LYS A 98 21.38 -9.57 -16.27
CA LYS A 98 21.37 -10.89 -15.63
C LYS A 98 20.09 -11.65 -15.93
N TRP A 99 19.03 -10.94 -16.34
CA TRP A 99 17.73 -11.52 -16.67
C TRP A 99 17.78 -12.53 -17.81
N LYS A 100 18.69 -12.35 -18.80
CA LYS A 100 18.83 -13.27 -19.94
C LYS A 100 19.19 -14.69 -19.53
N ARG A 101 19.91 -14.87 -18.41
CA ARG A 101 20.27 -16.19 -17.89
C ARG A 101 19.13 -16.87 -17.13
N LYS A 102 18.04 -16.16 -16.86
CA LYS A 102 16.91 -16.65 -16.06
C LYS A 102 15.72 -17.07 -16.91
N ILE A 103 15.68 -16.67 -18.18
CA ILE A 103 14.63 -17.04 -19.15
C ILE A 103 15.24 -18.04 -20.12
N ASP A 104 14.89 -19.32 -19.98
CA ASP A 104 15.53 -20.43 -20.71
C ASP A 104 14.81 -20.75 -22.04
N SER A 105 14.07 -19.77 -22.60
CA SER A 105 13.31 -19.95 -23.84
C SER A 105 13.36 -18.68 -24.70
N PRO A 106 13.86 -18.75 -25.95
CA PRO A 106 14.01 -17.59 -26.82
C PRO A 106 12.65 -16.99 -27.22
N HIS A 107 11.63 -17.83 -27.40
CA HIS A 107 10.26 -17.38 -27.73
C HIS A 107 9.64 -16.57 -26.58
N VAL A 108 9.90 -16.99 -25.34
CA VAL A 108 9.40 -16.29 -24.14
C VAL A 108 10.16 -14.98 -23.95
N GLU A 109 11.48 -14.97 -24.16
CA GLU A 109 12.28 -13.74 -24.14
C GLU A 109 11.79 -12.72 -25.17
N GLU A 110 11.52 -13.15 -26.41
CA GLU A 110 11.00 -12.27 -27.46
C GLU A 110 9.61 -11.73 -27.11
N ALA A 111 8.68 -12.59 -26.66
CA ALA A 111 7.34 -12.17 -26.27
C ALA A 111 7.37 -11.15 -25.12
N ILE A 112 8.21 -11.38 -24.09
CA ILE A 112 8.41 -10.45 -23.00
C ILE A 112 8.97 -9.12 -23.51
N LYS A 113 9.97 -9.18 -24.40
CA LYS A 113 10.57 -7.97 -24.97
C LYS A 113 9.53 -7.14 -25.73
N THR A 114 8.75 -7.77 -26.61
CA THR A 114 7.68 -7.11 -27.35
C THR A 114 6.61 -6.52 -26.43
N PHE A 115 6.26 -7.24 -25.36
CA PHE A 115 5.30 -6.77 -24.38
C PHE A 115 5.80 -5.51 -23.65
N VAL A 116 7.04 -5.54 -23.15
CA VAL A 116 7.67 -4.40 -22.47
C VAL A 116 7.82 -3.21 -23.42
N ASP A 117 8.19 -3.47 -24.68
CA ASP A 117 8.28 -2.42 -25.72
C ASP A 117 6.95 -1.70 -25.92
N LYS A 118 5.84 -2.43 -25.96
CA LYS A 118 4.49 -1.84 -26.07
C LYS A 118 4.13 -1.03 -24.83
N ILE A 119 4.39 -1.57 -23.63
CA ILE A 119 4.13 -0.85 -22.37
C ILE A 119 4.88 0.49 -22.35
N LEU A 120 6.18 0.46 -22.64
CA LEU A 120 7.01 1.66 -22.59
C LEU A 120 6.61 2.67 -23.65
N LYS A 121 6.36 2.21 -24.88
CA LYS A 121 5.94 3.09 -25.96
C LYS A 121 4.63 3.79 -25.60
N ASP A 122 3.58 3.02 -25.35
CA ASP A 122 2.23 3.55 -25.26
C ASP A 122 2.01 4.34 -23.95
N PHE A 123 2.60 3.89 -22.84
CA PHE A 123 2.29 4.42 -21.50
C PHE A 123 3.40 5.24 -20.84
N VAL A 124 4.62 5.22 -21.38
CA VAL A 124 5.73 6.05 -20.87
C VAL A 124 6.09 7.11 -21.90
N VAL A 125 6.52 6.69 -23.08
CA VAL A 125 7.06 7.58 -24.12
C VAL A 125 5.96 8.45 -24.72
N ASP A 126 4.92 7.82 -25.28
CA ASP A 126 3.88 8.50 -26.06
C ASP A 126 2.88 9.23 -25.13
N LEU A 127 2.59 8.65 -23.95
CA LEU A 127 1.62 9.21 -23.01
C LEU A 127 2.09 10.52 -22.35
N TRP A 128 3.34 10.59 -21.88
CA TRP A 128 3.78 11.74 -21.07
C TRP A 128 5.26 12.11 -21.21
N TYR A 129 6.19 11.17 -21.39
CA TYR A 129 7.62 11.47 -21.29
C TYR A 129 8.12 12.36 -22.43
N SER A 130 7.74 12.04 -23.69
CA SER A 130 8.15 12.79 -24.88
C SER A 130 7.63 14.23 -24.90
N ASN A 131 6.53 14.50 -24.20
CA ASN A 131 5.97 15.84 -24.05
C ASN A 131 6.76 16.70 -23.06
N ILE A 132 7.56 16.08 -22.19
CA ILE A 132 8.34 16.76 -21.16
C ILE A 132 9.81 16.93 -21.61
N THR A 133 10.38 15.92 -22.27
CA THR A 133 11.80 15.90 -22.64
C THR A 133 12.06 15.05 -23.88
N PRO A 134 13.03 15.44 -24.75
CA PRO A 134 13.50 14.59 -25.86
C PRO A 134 14.46 13.48 -25.40
N ASP A 135 14.81 13.44 -24.11
CA ASP A 135 15.65 12.39 -23.53
C ASP A 135 15.07 10.99 -23.79
N LYS A 136 15.95 9.98 -23.85
CA LYS A 136 15.58 8.55 -23.97
C LYS A 136 16.20 7.69 -22.86
N GLU A 137 17.01 8.27 -21.98
CA GLU A 137 17.69 7.53 -20.92
C GLU A 137 16.69 6.97 -19.90
N ALA A 138 15.74 7.76 -19.42
CA ALA A 138 14.80 7.27 -18.41
C ALA A 138 13.90 6.11 -18.91
N PRO A 139 13.31 6.15 -20.12
CA PRO A 139 12.59 5.01 -20.69
C PRO A 139 13.44 3.74 -20.78
N GLU A 140 14.71 3.85 -21.18
CA GLU A 140 15.62 2.69 -21.24
C GLU A 140 16.02 2.18 -19.85
N LEU A 141 16.16 3.06 -18.86
CA LEU A 141 16.35 2.64 -17.47
C LEU A 141 15.11 1.90 -16.94
N ILE A 142 13.91 2.41 -17.21
CA ILE A 142 12.65 1.73 -16.84
C ILE A 142 12.58 0.37 -17.53
N ARG A 143 12.96 0.28 -18.81
CA ARG A 143 13.07 -0.99 -19.55
C ARG A 143 13.97 -1.98 -18.81
N SER A 144 15.18 -1.56 -18.45
CA SER A 144 16.14 -2.43 -17.75
C SER A 144 15.57 -2.93 -16.43
N ILE A 145 14.91 -2.06 -15.66
CA ILE A 145 14.29 -2.43 -14.37
C ILE A 145 13.18 -3.45 -14.59
N ILE A 146 12.27 -3.23 -15.56
CA ILE A 146 11.17 -4.16 -15.85
C ILE A 146 11.73 -5.52 -16.29
N MET A 147 12.72 -5.54 -17.19
CA MET A 147 13.32 -6.79 -17.66
C MET A 147 14.05 -7.55 -16.54
N ASP A 148 14.75 -6.85 -15.65
CA ASP A 148 15.35 -7.44 -14.46
C ASP A 148 14.28 -8.03 -13.53
N VAL A 149 13.19 -7.29 -13.27
CA VAL A 149 12.07 -7.74 -12.45
C VAL A 149 11.42 -9.00 -13.02
N LEU A 150 11.18 -9.03 -14.33
CA LEU A 150 10.61 -10.21 -15.01
C LEU A 150 11.57 -11.39 -14.99
N GLY A 151 12.88 -11.17 -15.16
CA GLY A 151 13.89 -12.22 -15.05
C GLY A 151 13.98 -12.81 -13.64
N GLU A 152 13.99 -11.98 -12.61
CA GLU A 152 13.96 -12.42 -11.21
C GLU A 152 12.67 -13.19 -10.88
N THR A 153 11.52 -12.70 -11.35
CA THR A 153 10.23 -13.36 -11.19
C THR A 153 10.21 -14.71 -11.89
N SER A 154 10.71 -14.79 -13.13
CA SER A 154 10.80 -16.04 -13.90
C SER A 154 11.67 -17.07 -13.18
N GLY A 155 12.80 -16.65 -12.61
CA GLY A 155 13.65 -17.53 -11.80
C GLY A 155 12.91 -18.13 -10.61
N ARG A 156 12.15 -17.31 -9.87
CA ARG A 156 11.38 -17.77 -8.70
C ARG A 156 10.21 -18.67 -9.06
N VAL A 157 9.51 -18.37 -10.15
CA VAL A 157 8.39 -19.19 -10.62
C VAL A 157 8.86 -20.62 -10.95
N LYS A 158 10.09 -20.79 -11.43
CA LYS A 158 10.68 -22.12 -11.67
C LYS A 158 10.95 -22.91 -10.40
N GLU A 159 11.14 -22.24 -9.27
CA GLU A 159 11.36 -22.88 -7.97
C GLU A 159 10.05 -23.31 -7.30
N VAL A 160 8.90 -22.85 -7.82
CA VAL A 160 7.59 -23.22 -7.30
C VAL A 160 7.28 -24.68 -7.67
N ASN A 161 6.96 -25.49 -6.67
CA ASN A 161 6.40 -26.81 -6.89
C ASN A 161 4.96 -26.68 -7.40
N ILE A 162 4.80 -26.70 -8.73
CA ILE A 162 3.50 -26.55 -9.40
C ILE A 162 2.54 -27.68 -9.01
N ALA A 163 3.05 -28.90 -8.76
CA ALA A 163 2.20 -30.01 -8.35
C ALA A 163 1.56 -29.74 -6.98
N ASP A 164 2.36 -29.35 -5.98
CA ASP A 164 1.84 -28.97 -4.65
C ASP A 164 0.91 -27.76 -4.74
N LEU A 165 1.29 -26.72 -5.50
CA LEU A 165 0.47 -25.53 -5.68
C LEU A 165 -0.92 -25.87 -6.23
N LEU A 166 -0.99 -26.71 -7.28
CA LEU A 166 -2.25 -27.02 -7.95
C LEU A 166 -3.08 -28.07 -7.20
N THR A 167 -2.44 -29.07 -6.59
CA THR A 167 -3.16 -30.21 -6.01
C THR A 167 -3.48 -30.05 -4.53
N ARG A 168 -2.72 -29.23 -3.81
CA ARG A 168 -2.95 -28.93 -2.40
C ARG A 168 -3.39 -27.49 -2.22
N ASP A 169 -2.52 -26.52 -2.51
CA ASP A 169 -2.74 -25.14 -2.06
C ASP A 169 -3.96 -24.48 -2.75
N VAL A 170 -4.15 -24.70 -4.05
CA VAL A 170 -5.34 -24.24 -4.79
C VAL A 170 -6.59 -24.99 -4.37
N VAL A 171 -6.49 -26.31 -4.12
CA VAL A 171 -7.63 -27.13 -3.69
C VAL A 171 -8.11 -26.70 -2.31
N ASP A 172 -7.18 -26.49 -1.38
CA ASP A 172 -7.45 -25.99 -0.03
C ASP A 172 -8.11 -24.60 -0.10
N LEU A 173 -7.57 -23.69 -0.94
CA LEU A 173 -8.14 -22.35 -1.12
C LEU A 173 -9.57 -22.40 -1.68
N VAL A 174 -9.83 -23.24 -2.69
CA VAL A 174 -11.18 -23.43 -3.24
C VAL A 174 -12.09 -24.06 -2.18
N GLY A 175 -11.59 -25.01 -1.40
CA GLY A 175 -12.29 -25.61 -0.26
C GLY A 175 -12.73 -24.56 0.75
N ASP A 176 -11.81 -23.70 1.18
CA ASP A 176 -12.08 -22.59 2.12
C ASP A 176 -13.17 -21.64 1.58
N HIS A 177 -13.11 -21.31 0.28
CA HIS A 177 -14.12 -20.47 -0.36
C HIS A 177 -15.50 -21.16 -0.44
N LEU A 178 -15.54 -22.45 -0.76
CA LEU A 178 -16.78 -23.23 -0.79
C LEU A 178 -17.38 -23.39 0.60
N ASP A 179 -16.55 -23.62 1.62
CA ASP A 179 -17.00 -23.70 3.01
C ASP A 179 -17.50 -22.36 3.54
N LEU A 180 -16.81 -21.26 3.20
CA LEU A 180 -17.28 -19.91 3.48
C LEU A 180 -18.65 -19.66 2.85
N PHE A 181 -18.81 -20.00 1.57
CA PHE A 181 -20.08 -19.88 0.85
C PHE A 181 -21.17 -20.73 1.51
N ARG A 182 -20.92 -22.02 1.76
CA ARG A 182 -21.91 -22.95 2.35
C ARG A 182 -22.36 -22.53 3.74
N ARG A 183 -21.44 -22.11 4.61
CA ARG A 183 -21.76 -21.61 5.96
C ARG A 183 -22.64 -20.37 5.89
N ASN A 184 -22.32 -19.42 5.02
CA ASN A 184 -23.10 -18.20 4.85
C ASN A 184 -24.46 -18.48 4.19
N GLN A 185 -24.52 -19.38 3.22
CA GLN A 185 -25.78 -19.81 2.60
C GLN A 185 -26.71 -20.49 3.62
N ALA A 186 -26.16 -21.37 4.48
CA ALA A 186 -26.92 -22.03 5.54
C ALA A 186 -27.46 -21.03 6.57
N SER A 187 -26.67 -20.00 6.91
CA SER A 187 -27.09 -18.90 7.80
C SER A 187 -28.24 -18.08 7.22
N ILE A 188 -28.23 -17.83 5.91
CA ILE A 188 -29.30 -17.09 5.22
C ILE A 188 -30.56 -17.95 5.02
N GLY A 189 -30.38 -19.26 4.84
CA GLY A 189 -31.44 -20.22 4.58
C GLY A 189 -31.43 -20.72 3.13
N ILE A 190 -31.30 -22.04 2.96
CA ILE A 190 -31.19 -22.69 1.63
C ILE A 190 -32.47 -22.49 0.82
N ASP A 191 -33.64 -22.62 1.46
CA ASP A 191 -34.94 -22.45 0.79
C ASP A 191 -35.15 -21.02 0.29
N VAL A 192 -34.71 -20.03 1.09
CA VAL A 192 -34.75 -18.61 0.70
C VAL A 192 -33.86 -18.38 -0.51
N MET A 193 -32.63 -18.91 -0.49
CA MET A 193 -31.70 -18.81 -1.61
C MET A 193 -32.22 -19.52 -2.86
N GLY A 194 -32.96 -20.62 -2.74
CA GLY A 194 -33.52 -21.35 -3.89
C GLY A 194 -34.59 -20.59 -4.67
N ILE A 195 -35.24 -19.59 -4.06
CA ILE A 195 -36.34 -18.81 -4.66
C ILE A 195 -35.81 -17.54 -5.38
N LEU A 196 -34.71 -16.98 -4.88
CA LEU A 196 -34.16 -15.71 -5.34
C LEU A 196 -33.48 -15.82 -6.70
N SER A 197 -33.48 -14.72 -7.46
CA SER A 197 -32.69 -14.61 -8.69
C SER A 197 -31.18 -14.68 -8.40
N SER A 198 -30.34 -14.85 -9.42
CA SER A 198 -28.89 -14.88 -9.21
C SER A 198 -28.35 -13.59 -8.59
N GLU A 199 -28.82 -12.44 -9.09
CA GLU A 199 -28.42 -11.11 -8.60
C GLU A 199 -28.85 -10.89 -7.15
N GLU A 200 -30.08 -11.28 -6.81
CA GLU A 200 -30.60 -11.17 -5.44
C GLU A 200 -29.86 -12.09 -4.46
N ARG A 201 -29.46 -13.28 -4.90
CA ARG A 201 -28.62 -14.19 -4.10
C ARG A 201 -27.26 -13.58 -3.83
N ASP A 202 -26.60 -13.04 -4.85
CA ASP A 202 -25.27 -12.45 -4.73
C ASP A 202 -25.28 -11.23 -3.81
N GLU A 203 -26.26 -10.34 -3.97
CA GLU A 203 -26.38 -9.14 -3.12
C GLU A 203 -26.67 -9.51 -1.66
N ARG A 204 -27.51 -10.52 -1.42
CA ARG A 204 -27.83 -10.99 -0.07
C ARG A 204 -26.63 -11.69 0.59
N LEU A 205 -25.89 -12.49 -0.17
CA LEU A 205 -24.65 -13.11 0.28
C LEU A 205 -23.60 -12.05 0.62
N LYS A 206 -23.43 -11.05 -0.25
CA LYS A 206 -22.52 -9.91 -0.04
C LYS A 206 -22.87 -9.15 1.22
N CYS A 207 -24.14 -8.80 1.42
CA CYS A 207 -24.63 -8.15 2.64
C CYS A 207 -24.29 -8.97 3.90
N HIS A 208 -24.51 -10.28 3.86
CA HIS A 208 -24.22 -11.16 5.00
C HIS A 208 -22.72 -11.26 5.28
N LEU A 209 -21.88 -11.45 4.25
CA LEU A 209 -20.42 -11.49 4.38
C LEU A 209 -19.83 -10.16 4.88
N MET A 210 -20.42 -9.03 4.47
CA MET A 210 -20.04 -7.72 5.02
C MET A 210 -20.37 -7.63 6.50
N ALA A 211 -21.57 -8.07 6.91
CA ALA A 211 -22.00 -8.06 8.30
C ALA A 211 -21.14 -8.98 9.18
N SER A 212 -20.73 -10.14 8.67
CA SER A 212 -19.83 -11.08 9.36
C SER A 212 -18.35 -10.67 9.30
N LYS A 213 -18.00 -9.62 8.54
CA LYS A 213 -16.62 -9.18 8.27
C LYS A 213 -15.75 -10.24 7.60
N GLU A 214 -16.37 -11.20 6.91
CA GLU A 214 -15.68 -12.22 6.13
C GLU A 214 -15.59 -11.86 4.63
N LEU A 215 -16.22 -10.76 4.20
CA LEU A 215 -16.10 -10.31 2.81
C LEU A 215 -14.66 -9.88 2.50
N HIS A 216 -14.09 -10.44 1.43
CA HIS A 216 -12.78 -10.05 0.94
C HIS A 216 -12.76 -8.55 0.54
N PRO A 217 -11.75 -7.76 0.95
CA PRO A 217 -11.75 -6.30 0.73
C PRO A 217 -11.89 -5.90 -0.73
N ALA A 218 -11.37 -6.69 -1.67
CA ALA A 218 -11.48 -6.40 -3.11
C ALA A 218 -12.93 -6.41 -3.61
N LEU A 219 -13.85 -7.12 -2.95
CA LEU A 219 -15.25 -7.24 -3.37
C LEU A 219 -16.16 -6.14 -2.79
N VAL A 220 -15.61 -5.23 -1.97
CA VAL A 220 -16.39 -4.16 -1.34
C VAL A 220 -16.78 -3.10 -2.36
N SER A 221 -15.80 -2.63 -3.15
CA SER A 221 -15.97 -1.62 -4.19
C SER A 221 -14.80 -1.63 -5.18
N PRO A 222 -14.95 -1.04 -6.37
CA PRO A 222 -13.84 -0.93 -7.35
C PRO A 222 -12.61 -0.22 -6.78
N ASP A 223 -12.79 0.80 -5.92
CA ASP A 223 -11.69 1.49 -5.25
C ASP A 223 -10.94 0.58 -4.27
N CYS A 224 -11.67 -0.33 -3.60
CA CYS A 224 -11.07 -1.28 -2.70
C CYS A 224 -10.34 -2.39 -3.46
N GLU A 225 -10.89 -2.86 -4.57
CA GLU A 225 -10.20 -3.76 -5.51
C GLU A 225 -8.85 -3.16 -5.95
N TYR A 226 -8.88 -1.92 -6.44
CA TYR A 226 -7.69 -1.19 -6.84
C TYR A 226 -6.64 -1.12 -5.73
N LYS A 227 -7.05 -0.79 -4.50
CA LYS A 227 -6.15 -0.75 -3.33
C LYS A 227 -5.56 -2.10 -2.97
N VAL A 228 -6.33 -3.19 -3.14
CA VAL A 228 -5.83 -4.55 -2.95
C VAL A 228 -4.75 -4.85 -4.00
N LEU A 229 -5.00 -4.55 -5.27
CA LEU A 229 -4.02 -4.72 -6.33
C LEU A 229 -2.75 -3.89 -6.09
N GLN A 230 -2.88 -2.62 -5.67
CA GLN A 230 -1.73 -1.79 -5.27
C GLN A 230 -0.94 -2.43 -4.13
N ARG A 231 -1.62 -3.00 -3.13
CA ARG A 231 -0.96 -3.66 -1.99
C ARG A 231 -0.20 -4.92 -2.42
N LEU A 232 -0.81 -5.75 -3.26
CA LEU A 232 -0.17 -6.96 -3.81
C LEU A 232 1.05 -6.61 -4.65
N ILE A 233 0.92 -5.64 -5.56
CA ILE A 233 2.04 -5.17 -6.37
C ILE A 233 3.12 -4.48 -5.53
N GLY A 234 2.74 -3.72 -4.50
CA GLY A 234 3.69 -3.17 -3.54
C GLY A 234 4.50 -4.25 -2.83
N GLY A 235 3.86 -5.36 -2.47
CA GLY A 235 4.52 -6.55 -1.95
C GLY A 235 5.47 -7.17 -2.97
N LEU A 236 4.99 -7.47 -4.19
CA LEU A 236 5.80 -8.03 -5.28
C LEU A 236 7.06 -7.18 -5.53
N LEU A 237 6.90 -5.87 -5.69
CA LEU A 237 8.01 -4.94 -5.94
C LEU A 237 9.01 -4.92 -4.78
N ALA A 238 8.57 -5.09 -3.53
CA ALA A 238 9.48 -5.17 -2.39
C ALA A 238 10.39 -6.40 -2.43
N ILE A 239 9.93 -7.50 -3.05
CA ILE A 239 10.71 -8.74 -3.14
C ILE A 239 11.55 -8.75 -4.43
N VAL A 240 11.12 -8.05 -5.48
CA VAL A 240 11.74 -8.15 -6.82
C VAL A 240 12.67 -6.98 -7.15
N LEU A 241 12.39 -5.75 -6.67
CA LEU A 241 13.26 -4.60 -6.92
C LEU A 241 14.59 -4.74 -6.18
N ARG A 242 15.67 -4.22 -6.80
CA ARG A 242 16.99 -4.20 -6.16
C ARG A 242 16.97 -3.25 -4.95
N PRO A 243 17.85 -3.44 -3.94
CA PRO A 243 17.92 -2.56 -2.79
C PRO A 243 18.04 -1.07 -3.17
N ARG A 244 18.83 -0.73 -4.19
CA ARG A 244 19.01 0.65 -4.68
C ARG A 244 17.71 1.26 -5.22
N GLU A 245 16.91 0.48 -5.94
CA GLU A 245 15.64 0.92 -6.55
C GLU A 245 14.52 0.97 -5.51
N SER A 246 14.46 -0.04 -4.64
CA SER A 246 13.46 -0.13 -3.55
C SER A 246 13.56 1.03 -2.55
N GLN A 247 14.77 1.57 -2.36
CA GLN A 247 15.03 2.72 -1.49
C GLN A 247 14.58 4.06 -2.09
N CYS A 248 14.31 4.12 -3.40
CA CYS A 248 13.81 5.31 -4.06
C CYS A 248 12.27 5.36 -3.99
N PRO A 249 11.67 6.29 -3.22
CA PRO A 249 10.21 6.32 -3.04
C PRO A 249 9.45 6.60 -4.34
N ILE A 250 10.05 7.40 -5.23
CA ILE A 250 9.46 7.77 -6.52
C ILE A 250 9.41 6.54 -7.44
N VAL A 251 10.51 5.80 -7.56
CA VAL A 251 10.57 4.57 -8.37
C VAL A 251 9.56 3.55 -7.87
N ARG A 252 9.49 3.33 -6.55
CA ARG A 252 8.52 2.40 -5.96
C ARG A 252 7.07 2.83 -6.19
N CYS A 253 6.79 4.13 -6.11
CA CYS A 253 5.46 4.66 -6.35
C CYS A 253 5.07 4.48 -7.82
N ILE A 254 5.88 5.00 -8.75
CA ILE A 254 5.62 4.90 -10.19
C ILE A 254 5.52 3.44 -10.62
N ALA A 255 6.44 2.58 -10.21
CA ALA A 255 6.40 1.16 -10.57
C ALA A 255 5.13 0.47 -10.04
N ARG A 256 4.70 0.78 -8.80
CA ARG A 256 3.46 0.21 -8.25
C ARG A 256 2.25 0.66 -9.06
N GLU A 257 2.10 1.96 -9.29
CA GLU A 257 0.94 2.48 -10.04
C GLU A 257 0.94 1.95 -11.48
N LEU A 258 2.09 1.96 -12.15
CA LEU A 258 2.21 1.49 -13.54
C LEU A 258 1.82 0.01 -13.64
N VAL A 259 2.39 -0.85 -12.80
CA VAL A 259 2.08 -2.29 -12.84
C VAL A 259 0.63 -2.55 -12.40
N THR A 260 0.12 -1.84 -11.40
CA THR A 260 -1.27 -2.01 -10.96
C THR A 260 -2.27 -1.59 -12.04
N CYS A 261 -2.16 -0.39 -12.59
CA CYS A 261 -3.16 0.14 -13.53
C CYS A 261 -3.05 -0.46 -14.93
N ILE A 262 -1.83 -0.72 -15.40
CA ILE A 262 -1.58 -1.02 -16.83
C ILE A 262 -1.53 -2.52 -17.07
N VAL A 263 -1.13 -3.29 -16.06
CA VAL A 263 -0.99 -4.74 -16.18
C VAL A 263 -2.05 -5.46 -15.36
N MET A 264 -2.05 -5.28 -14.04
CA MET A 264 -2.89 -6.09 -13.17
C MET A 264 -4.38 -5.81 -13.35
N GLN A 265 -4.79 -4.55 -13.36
CA GLN A 265 -6.20 -4.20 -13.47
C GLN A 265 -6.81 -4.69 -14.80
N PRO A 266 -6.18 -4.50 -15.98
CA PRO A 266 -6.67 -5.10 -17.22
C PRO A 266 -6.71 -6.63 -17.19
N VAL A 267 -5.72 -7.30 -16.58
CA VAL A 267 -5.71 -8.76 -16.43
C VAL A 267 -6.86 -9.24 -15.55
N MET A 268 -7.13 -8.54 -14.44
CA MET A 268 -8.23 -8.88 -13.53
C MET A 268 -9.59 -8.63 -14.17
N ASN A 269 -9.75 -7.52 -14.90
CA ASN A 269 -10.97 -7.23 -15.67
C ASN A 269 -11.19 -8.23 -16.80
N PHE A 270 -10.13 -8.77 -17.39
CA PHE A 270 -10.24 -9.83 -18.39
C PHE A 270 -10.61 -11.18 -17.76
N ALA A 271 -10.03 -11.49 -16.59
CA ALA A 271 -10.27 -12.75 -15.88
C ALA A 271 -11.61 -12.79 -15.13
N SER A 272 -12.20 -11.63 -14.84
CA SER A 272 -13.49 -11.49 -14.18
C SER A 272 -14.56 -11.23 -15.25
N PRO A 273 -15.41 -12.20 -15.60
CA PRO A 273 -16.58 -11.89 -16.41
C PRO A 273 -17.47 -10.93 -15.61
N GLY A 274 -17.75 -9.76 -16.19
CA GLY A 274 -18.73 -8.82 -15.67
C GLY A 274 -20.16 -9.30 -15.82
#